data_AF-A0A2H5YCQ0-F1
#
_entry.id   AF-A0A2H5YCQ0-F1
#
_cell.length_a   1.000
_cell.length_b   1.000
_cell.length_c   1.000
_cell.angle_alpha   90.00
_cell.angle_beta   90.00
_cell.angle_gamma   90.00
#
_symmetry.space_group_name_H-M   'P 1'
#
loop_
_entity.id
_entity.type
_entity.pdbx_description
1 polymer ?
#
loop_
_entity_poly.entity_id
_entity_poly.type
_entity_poly.pdbx_seq_one_letter_code
_entity_poly.pdbx_strand_id
1 'polypeptide(L)'
;MRSTGSPILRDALAFFDCKVEATLDTGPSTLFLGRVVECAPLSTGSLMTAGYFRQHMPPEWRPLYEAQLREAQRYAEEYHRRHSAPSA
;
A
#
# COMPACT_ATOMS: atom_id res chain seq x y z
N MET A 1 -11.43 3.17 21.03
CA MET A 1 -11.33 2.38 19.79
C MET A 1 -11.94 3.24 18.69
N ARG A 2 -11.28 3.39 17.52
CA ARG A 2 -11.82 4.24 16.44
C ARG A 2 -13.06 3.62 15.78
N SER A 3 -13.68 4.40 14.91
CA SER A 3 -15.00 4.14 14.32
C SER A 3 -15.15 2.78 13.62
N THR A 4 -14.13 2.25 12.93
CA THR A 4 -14.22 0.92 12.27
C THR A 4 -13.68 -0.24 13.09
N GLY A 5 -12.93 0.06 14.16
CA GLY A 5 -12.17 -0.94 14.91
C GLY A 5 -10.82 -1.32 14.32
N SER A 6 -10.44 -0.79 13.16
CA SER A 6 -9.10 -0.98 12.58
C SER A 6 -8.00 -0.37 13.48
N PRO A 7 -6.81 -1.00 13.57
CA PRO A 7 -5.72 -0.47 14.37
C PRO A 7 -5.15 0.82 13.75
N ILE A 8 -4.76 1.75 14.62
CA ILE A 8 -4.21 3.05 14.22
C ILE A 8 -2.79 3.13 14.74
N LEU A 9 -1.84 3.38 13.84
CA LEU A 9 -0.44 3.55 14.19
C LEU A 9 -0.30 4.79 15.08
N ARG A 10 0.39 4.63 16.20
CA ARG A 10 0.59 5.71 17.19
C ARG A 10 1.58 6.76 16.68
N ASP A 11 2.58 6.31 15.93
CA ASP A 11 3.62 7.16 15.36
C ASP A 11 3.34 7.40 13.87
N ALA A 12 2.35 8.27 13.61
CA ALA A 12 1.97 8.70 12.28
C ALA A 12 1.70 10.21 12.29
N LEU A 13 1.75 10.84 11.11
CA LEU A 13 1.39 12.26 10.96
C LEU A 13 -0.13 12.46 11.03
N ALA A 14 -0.89 11.54 10.43
CA ALA A 14 -2.34 11.54 10.39
C ALA A 14 -2.86 10.12 10.12
N PHE A 15 -4.16 9.91 10.27
CA PHE A 15 -4.83 8.68 9.85
C PHE A 15 -6.13 8.99 9.10
N PHE A 16 -6.54 8.02 8.28
CA PHE A 16 -7.88 7.92 7.71
C PHE A 16 -8.44 6.56 8.10
N ASP A 17 -9.55 6.55 8.82
CA ASP A 17 -10.33 5.35 9.12
C ASP A 17 -11.48 5.26 8.12
N CYS A 18 -11.56 4.14 7.40
CA CYS A 18 -12.39 4.01 6.21
C CYS A 18 -13.24 2.74 6.23
N LYS A 19 -14.45 2.81 5.68
CA LYS A 19 -15.22 1.62 5.28
C LYS A 19 -15.03 1.36 3.79
N VAL A 20 -14.91 0.09 3.40
CA VAL A 20 -14.83 -0.29 1.98
C VAL A 20 -16.17 0.04 1.31
N GLU A 21 -16.13 0.91 0.31
CA GLU A 21 -17.28 1.31 -0.49
C GLU A 21 -17.34 0.51 -1.80
N ALA A 22 -16.17 0.22 -2.39
CA ALA A 22 -16.06 -0.65 -3.56
C ALA A 22 -14.71 -1.38 -3.61
N THR A 23 -14.71 -2.49 -4.33
CA THR A 23 -13.51 -3.28 -4.67
C THR A 23 -13.39 -3.38 -6.17
N LEU A 24 -12.23 -3.04 -6.72
CA LEU A 24 -11.94 -3.15 -8.14
C LEU A 24 -10.81 -4.16 -8.34
N ASP A 25 -11.04 -5.09 -9.26
CA ASP A 25 -9.98 -5.95 -9.77
C ASP A 25 -9.04 -5.13 -10.66
N THR A 26 -7.74 -5.15 -10.35
CA THR A 26 -6.70 -4.49 -11.15
C THR A 26 -5.67 -5.48 -11.68
N GLY A 27 -6.01 -6.76 -11.68
CA GLY A 27 -5.16 -7.86 -12.09
C GLY A 27 -4.38 -8.45 -10.91
N PRO A 28 -3.06 -8.19 -10.79
CA PRO A 28 -2.26 -8.77 -9.71
C PRO A 28 -2.55 -8.16 -8.33
N SER A 29 -3.41 -7.13 -8.26
CA SER A 29 -3.76 -6.41 -7.03
C SER A 29 -5.26 -6.15 -6.98
N THR A 30 -5.79 -5.98 -5.77
CA THR A 30 -7.13 -5.44 -5.54
C THR A 30 -7.05 -3.97 -5.15
N LEU A 31 -7.77 -3.11 -5.84
CA LEU A 31 -7.94 -1.71 -5.48
C LEU A 31 -9.19 -1.57 -4.59
N PHE A 32 -9.01 -1.06 -3.38
CA PHE A 32 -10.12 -0.76 -2.47
C PHE A 32 -10.45 0.73 -2.52
N LEU A 33 -11.70 1.07 -2.84
CA LEU A 33 -12.23 2.42 -2.65
C LEU A 33 -12.79 2.53 -1.23
N GLY A 34 -12.11 3.30 -0.38
CA GLY A 34 -12.51 3.52 1.00
C GLY A 34 -13.25 4.85 1.18
N ARG A 35 -14.43 4.81 1.80
CA ARG A 35 -15.13 6.00 2.29
C ARG A 35 -14.62 6.34 3.70
N VAL A 36 -14.10 7.54 3.86
CA VAL A 36 -13.61 8.05 5.15
C VAL A 36 -14.79 8.18 6.12
N VAL A 37 -14.65 7.57 7.30
CA VAL A 37 -15.61 7.71 8.41
C VAL A 37 -15.04 8.48 9.59
N GLU A 38 -13.72 8.51 9.74
CA GLU A 38 -13.02 9.31 10.74
C GLU A 38 -11.62 9.65 10.21
N CYS A 39 -11.13 10.85 10.47
CA CYS A 39 -9.74 11.22 10.20
C CYS A 39 -9.28 12.25 11.24
N ALA A 40 -7.99 12.25 11.54
CA ALA A 40 -7.39 13.33 12.32
C ALA A 40 -5.88 13.42 12.09
N PRO A 41 -5.29 14.61 12.23
CA PRO A 41 -3.86 14.74 12.43
C PRO A 41 -3.46 14.18 13.80
N LEU A 42 -2.27 13.60 13.89
CA LEU A 42 -1.69 13.07 15.13
C LEU A 42 -0.39 13.77 15.50
N SER A 43 0.39 14.21 14.51
CA SER A 43 1.63 14.96 14.71
C SER A 43 1.97 15.83 13.50
N THR A 44 2.98 16.68 13.63
CA THR A 44 3.51 17.50 12.54
C THR A 44 4.90 17.01 12.16
N GLY A 45 5.26 17.11 10.88
CA GLY A 45 6.54 16.64 10.38
C GLY A 45 6.54 16.40 8.88
N SER A 46 7.66 15.88 8.37
CA SER A 46 7.83 15.56 6.95
C SER A 46 7.29 14.17 6.64
N LEU A 47 6.59 14.03 5.52
CA LEU A 47 6.11 12.74 5.03
C LEU A 47 7.29 11.82 4.66
N MET A 48 7.19 10.56 5.08
CA MET A 48 8.07 9.51 4.55
C MET A 48 7.67 9.21 3.11
N THR A 49 8.46 9.70 2.16
CA THR A 49 8.27 9.37 0.74
C THR A 49 8.91 8.02 0.41
N ALA A 50 8.46 7.39 -0.67
CA ALA A 50 9.08 6.15 -1.15
C ALA A 50 10.57 6.33 -1.52
N GLY A 51 10.94 7.51 -2.02
CA GLY A 51 12.34 7.88 -2.28
C GLY A 51 13.16 7.96 -0.99
N TYR A 52 12.66 8.68 0.01
CA TYR A 52 13.31 8.80 1.32
C TYR A 52 13.50 7.42 1.97
N PHE A 53 12.45 6.60 2.00
CA PHE A 53 12.48 5.25 2.54
C PHE A 53 13.58 4.40 1.90
N ARG A 54 13.68 4.37 0.56
CA ARG A 54 14.69 3.56 -0.14
C ARG A 54 16.13 4.06 0.10
N GLN A 55 16.31 5.37 0.28
CA GLN A 55 17.61 6.00 0.55
C GLN A 55 18.09 5.78 1.99
N HIS A 56 17.17 5.71 2.95
CA HIS A 56 17.48 5.64 4.39
C HIS A 56 17.17 4.28 5.01
N MET A 57 16.75 3.30 4.21
CA MET A 57 16.50 1.92 4.66
C MET A 57 17.76 1.34 5.33
N PRO A 58 17.63 0.73 6.53
CA PRO A 58 18.71 0.00 7.16
C PRO A 58 19.34 -1.00 6.17
N PRO A 59 20.68 -1.02 6.02
CA PRO A 59 21.36 -1.87 5.03
C PRO A 59 20.97 -3.34 5.12
N GLU A 60 20.72 -3.85 6.32
CA GLU A 60 20.32 -5.22 6.60
C GLU A 60 18.93 -5.58 6.07
N TRP A 61 18.03 -4.61 5.85
CA TRP A 61 16.70 -4.87 5.30
C TRP A 61 16.68 -4.88 3.78
N ARG A 62 17.69 -4.27 3.15
CA ARG A 62 17.75 -4.10 1.69
C ARG A 62 17.65 -5.43 0.92
N PRO A 63 18.38 -6.51 1.31
CA PRO A 63 18.27 -7.78 0.58
C PRO A 63 16.85 -8.35 0.58
N LEU A 64 16.16 -8.27 1.73
CA LEU A 64 14.79 -8.77 1.87
C LEU A 64 13.81 -7.91 1.06
N TYR A 65 13.91 -6.58 1.17
CA TYR A 65 13.07 -5.66 0.42
C TYR A 65 13.18 -5.88 -1.08
N GLU A 66 14.41 -5.99 -1.60
CA GLU A 66 14.64 -6.20 -3.03
C GLU A 66 14.16 -7.58 -3.50
N ALA A 67 14.29 -8.62 -2.66
CA ALA A 67 13.77 -9.94 -2.97
C ALA A 67 12.23 -9.92 -3.10
N GLN A 68 11.54 -9.30 -2.14
CA GLN A 68 10.08 -9.16 -2.16
C GLN A 68 9.59 -8.31 -3.32
N LEU A 69 10.28 -7.20 -3.62
CA LEU A 69 9.93 -6.34 -4.75
C LEU A 69 10.05 -7.09 -6.08
N ARG A 70 11.15 -7.83 -6.29
CA ARG A 70 11.34 -8.66 -7.49
C ARG A 70 10.29 -9.75 -7.59
N GLU A 71 9.92 -10.37 -6.47
CA GLU A 71 8.86 -11.40 -6.44
C GLU A 71 7.51 -10.83 -6.84
N ALA A 72 7.11 -9.69 -6.27
CA ALA A 72 5.87 -9.01 -6.61
C ALA A 72 5.82 -8.60 -8.09
N GLN A 73 6.93 -8.10 -8.64
CA GLN A 73 7.04 -7.74 -10.05
C GLN A 73 6.89 -8.95 -10.97
N ARG A 74 7.58 -10.07 -10.68
CA ARG A 74 7.43 -11.31 -11.45
C ARG A 74 5.99 -11.83 -11.41
N TYR A 75 5.36 -11.82 -10.24
CA TYR A 75 3.96 -12.22 -10.10
C TYR A 75 3.04 -11.37 -10.99
N ALA A 76 3.23 -10.05 -10.97
CA ALA A 76 2.47 -9.13 -11.81
C ALA A 76 2.70 -9.39 -13.31
N GLU A 77 3.93 -9.61 -13.74
CA GLU A 77 4.27 -9.92 -15.13
C GLU A 77 3.69 -11.26 -15.59
N GLU A 78 3.76 -12.30 -14.75
CA GLU A 78 3.14 -13.59 -15.01
C GLU A 78 1.62 -13.50 -15.12
N TYR A 79 0.99 -12.76 -14.21
CA TYR A 79 -0.44 -12.53 -14.25
C TYR A 79 -0.85 -11.90 -15.59
N HIS A 80 -0.17 -10.82 -16.00
CA HIS A 80 -0.44 -10.15 -17.27
C HIS A 80 -0.23 -11.09 -18.46
N ARG A 81 0.89 -11.83 -18.52
CA ARG A 81 1.14 -12.78 -19.60
C ARG A 81 0.04 -13.84 -19.74
N ARG A 82 -0.58 -14.28 -18.64
CA ARG A 82 -1.65 -15.28 -18.64
C ARG A 82 -3.04 -14.71 -18.97
N HIS A 83 -3.29 -13.44 -18.65
CA HIS A 83 -4.64 -12.86 -18.67
C HIS A 83 -4.80 -11.67 -19.62
N SER A 84 -3.75 -11.24 -20.32
CA SER A 84 -3.87 -10.34 -21.46
C SER A 84 -4.45 -11.10 -22.65
N ALA A 85 -5.76 -10.95 -22.89
CA ALA A 85 -6.34 -11.29 -24.19
C ALA A 85 -5.72 -10.38 -25.28
N PRO A 86 -5.51 -10.85 -26.52
CA PRO A 86 -5.23 -9.94 -27.62
C PRO A 86 -6.43 -8.99 -27.74
N SER A 87 -6.20 -7.68 -27.70
CA SER A 87 -7.23 -6.72 -28.12
C SER A 87 -7.68 -7.10 -29.53
N ALA A 88 -8.96 -7.44 -29.67
CA ALA A 88 -9.64 -7.52 -30.95
C ALA A 88 -9.82 -6.11 -31.55
#